data_AF-A0A9X2K4Y4-F1
#
_entry.id   AF-A0A9X2K4Y4-F1
#
_cell.length_a   1.000
_cell.length_b   1.000
_cell.length_c   1.000
_cell.angle_alpha   90.00
_cell.angle_beta   90.00
_cell.angle_gamma   90.00
#
_symmetry.space_group_name_H-M   'P 1'
#
loop_
_entity.id
_entity.type
_entity.pdbx_description
1 polymer ?
#
loop_
_entity_poly.entity_id
_entity_poly.type
_entity_poly.pdbx_seq_one_letter_code
_entity_poly.pdbx_strand_id
1 'polypeptide(L)'
;MRPLRMIITGVAAATASVVLAQPALAAGFQRDVGDGIVRYADPTDELCVRADDTTGTAWVEVTLTRPGVVGKPVVIRDDNVRHPGATCAVLTAFEDTTFRAAYESYWSGRGTVLRGAFQFGS
;
A
#
# COMPACT_ATOMS: atom_id res chain seq x y z
N MET A 1 25.28 -41.75 17.87
CA MET A 1 24.49 -40.54 18.21
C MET A 1 24.41 -39.69 16.95
N ARG A 2 23.20 -39.38 16.45
CA ARG A 2 22.97 -38.50 15.29
C ARG A 2 22.12 -37.32 15.76
N PRO A 3 22.46 -36.05 15.48
CA PRO A 3 21.56 -34.94 15.79
C PRO A 3 20.46 -34.86 14.73
N LEU A 4 19.20 -34.75 15.20
CA LEU A 4 18.03 -34.49 14.39
C LEU A 4 18.16 -33.15 13.67
N ARG A 5 17.90 -33.13 12.36
CA ARG A 5 17.61 -31.91 11.61
C ARG A 5 16.20 -31.45 11.94
N MET A 6 16.09 -30.36 12.70
CA MET A 6 14.83 -29.64 12.90
C MET A 6 14.53 -28.83 11.63
N ILE A 7 13.55 -29.29 10.85
CA ILE A 7 13.02 -28.55 9.71
C ILE A 7 11.93 -27.64 10.26
N ILE A 8 12.18 -26.33 10.27
CA ILE A 8 11.20 -25.31 10.62
C ILE A 8 10.24 -25.19 9.42
N THR A 9 9.11 -25.88 9.49
CA THR A 9 7.98 -25.65 8.58
C THR A 9 7.30 -24.35 8.99
N GLY A 10 7.70 -23.25 8.35
CA GLY A 10 7.05 -21.96 8.49
C GLY A 10 5.63 -22.02 7.92
N VAL A 11 4.64 -22.06 8.80
CA VAL A 11 3.23 -21.84 8.43
C VAL A 11 3.07 -20.33 8.21
N ALA A 12 3.11 -19.91 6.95
CA ALA A 12 2.76 -18.54 6.58
C ALA A 12 1.24 -18.38 6.74
N ALA A 13 0.82 -17.82 7.87
CA ALA A 13 -0.54 -17.36 8.04
C ALA A 13 -0.76 -16.15 7.10
N ALA A 14 -1.41 -16.40 5.96
CA ALA A 14 -1.95 -15.33 5.13
C ALA A 14 -3.17 -14.74 5.85
N THR A 15 -2.94 -13.73 6.69
CA THR A 15 -4.02 -12.95 7.30
C THR A 15 -4.68 -12.12 6.21
N ALA A 16 -5.77 -12.65 5.65
CA ALA A 16 -6.69 -11.89 4.82
C ALA A 16 -7.46 -10.91 5.71
N SER A 17 -6.89 -9.74 5.95
CA SER A 17 -7.55 -8.68 6.71
C SER A 17 -8.70 -8.10 5.87
N VAL A 18 -9.94 -8.50 6.16
CA VAL A 18 -11.14 -7.81 5.71
C VAL A 18 -11.27 -6.54 6.55
N VAL A 19 -10.52 -5.51 6.15
CA VAL A 19 -10.57 -4.20 6.81
C VAL A 19 -11.79 -3.46 6.27
N LEU A 20 -12.83 -3.41 7.12
CA LEU A 20 -13.97 -2.49 7.01
C LEU A 20 -13.48 -1.11 6.57
N ALA A 21 -14.12 -0.52 5.57
CA ALA A 21 -13.81 0.83 5.10
C ALA A 21 -13.84 1.78 6.30
N GLN A 22 -12.68 2.28 6.72
CA GLN A 22 -12.62 3.36 7.69
C GLN A 22 -13.13 4.61 6.95
N PRO A 23 -14.20 5.25 7.42
CA PRO A 23 -14.63 6.52 6.83
C PRO A 23 -13.46 7.49 7.03
N ALA A 24 -13.01 8.19 5.98
CA ALA A 24 -11.93 9.16 6.07
C ALA A 24 -12.37 10.46 6.78
N LEU A 25 -13.26 10.34 7.78
CA LEU A 25 -13.76 11.44 8.60
C LEU A 25 -12.75 11.88 9.69
N ALA A 26 -11.49 11.42 9.60
CA ALA A 26 -10.48 11.61 10.64
C ALA A 26 -9.18 12.22 10.10
N ALA A 27 -9.25 13.41 9.47
CA ALA A 27 -8.08 14.25 9.13
C ALA A 27 -6.99 13.59 8.24
N GLY A 28 -7.23 12.38 7.73
CA GLY A 28 -6.27 11.53 7.02
C GLY A 28 -6.38 10.06 7.41
N PHE A 29 -5.54 9.22 6.81
CA PHE A 29 -5.39 7.81 7.22
C PHE A 29 -3.96 7.31 6.97
N GLN A 30 -3.63 6.20 7.61
CA GLN A 30 -2.44 5.42 7.28
C GLN A 30 -2.81 3.93 7.25
N ARG A 31 -2.30 3.20 6.25
CA ARG A 31 -2.64 1.80 6.03
C ARG A 31 -1.49 1.00 5.44
N ASP A 32 -1.25 -0.18 5.99
CA ASP A 32 -0.29 -1.14 5.44
C ASP A 32 -0.87 -1.83 4.19
N VAL A 33 -0.04 -1.98 3.14
CA VAL A 33 -0.40 -2.47 1.80
C VAL A 33 0.64 -3.43 1.22
N GLY A 34 0.62 -4.68 1.67
CA GLY A 34 1.63 -5.66 1.25
C GLY A 34 3.01 -5.27 1.78
N ASP A 35 3.95 -4.86 0.91
CA ASP A 35 5.33 -4.45 1.26
C ASP A 35 5.52 -2.94 1.44
N GLY A 36 4.53 -2.25 2.00
CA GLY A 36 4.62 -0.82 2.16
C GLY A 36 3.43 -0.21 2.89
N ILE A 37 3.43 1.11 2.93
CA ILE A 37 2.42 1.91 3.64
C ILE A 37 1.88 2.96 2.69
N VAL A 38 0.56 3.14 2.70
CA VAL A 38 -0.13 4.29 2.12
C VAL A 38 -0.59 5.21 3.22
N ARG A 39 -0.29 6.50 3.10
CA ARG A 39 -0.77 7.54 3.99
C ARG A 39 -1.43 8.64 3.20
N TYR A 40 -2.53 9.16 3.72
CA TYR A 40 -3.21 10.33 3.19
C TYR A 40 -3.34 11.37 4.29
N ALA A 41 -3.13 12.63 3.96
CA ALA A 41 -3.25 13.77 4.86
C ALA A 41 -4.18 14.82 4.26
N ASP A 42 -5.32 15.05 4.92
CA ASP A 42 -6.31 16.08 4.55
C ASP A 42 -5.75 17.50 4.45
N PRO A 43 -4.94 18.02 5.40
CA PRO A 43 -4.53 19.43 5.34
C PRO A 43 -3.66 19.78 4.12
N THR A 44 -3.14 18.78 3.41
CA THR A 44 -2.29 18.95 2.23
C THR A 44 -2.85 18.25 0.98
N ASP A 45 -4.03 17.63 1.07
CA ASP A 45 -4.61 16.75 0.04
C ASP A 45 -3.61 15.74 -0.54
N GLU A 46 -2.68 15.25 0.29
CA GLU A 46 -1.50 14.52 -0.20
C GLU A 46 -1.60 13.04 0.14
N LEU A 47 -1.48 12.19 -0.88
CA LEU A 47 -1.35 10.75 -0.72
C LEU A 47 0.10 10.32 -0.97
N CYS A 48 0.72 9.77 0.05
CA CYS A 48 2.08 9.26 0.04
C CYS A 48 2.07 7.73 0.06
N VAL A 49 2.96 7.15 -0.73
CA VAL A 49 3.22 5.72 -0.78
C VAL A 49 4.68 5.50 -0.40
N ARG A 50 4.93 4.56 0.51
CA ARG A 50 6.29 4.20 0.93
C ARG A 50 6.47 2.69 0.86
N ALA A 51 7.50 2.22 0.18
CA ALA A 51 7.94 0.83 0.30
C ALA A 51 8.56 0.59 1.68
N ASP A 52 8.42 -0.63 2.19
CA ASP A 52 9.07 -0.99 3.45
C ASP A 52 10.58 -1.10 3.28
N ASP A 53 11.29 -0.58 4.29
CA ASP A 53 12.73 -0.75 4.37
C ASP A 53 13.04 -2.19 4.78
N THR A 54 13.36 -3.00 3.76
CA THR A 54 13.61 -4.43 3.88
C THR A 54 14.97 -4.77 3.27
N THR A 55 15.56 -5.90 3.69
CA THR A 55 16.78 -6.39 3.03
C THR A 55 16.46 -6.80 1.60
N GLY A 56 17.08 -6.11 0.63
CA GLY A 56 16.85 -6.32 -0.80
C GLY A 56 15.99 -5.23 -1.44
N THR A 57 15.47 -5.50 -2.63
CA THR A 57 14.64 -4.53 -3.38
C THR A 57 13.17 -4.75 -3.04
N ALA A 58 12.51 -3.69 -2.60
CA ALA A 58 11.07 -3.63 -2.40
C ALA A 58 10.48 -2.43 -3.16
N TRP A 59 9.26 -2.62 -3.65
CA TRP A 59 8.48 -1.55 -4.26
C TRP A 59 7.00 -1.74 -3.96
N VAL A 60 6.28 -0.63 -3.98
CA VAL A 60 4.82 -0.59 -3.89
C VAL A 60 4.31 0.44 -4.89
N GLU A 61 3.26 0.07 -5.59
CA GLU A 61 2.58 0.92 -6.57
C GLU A 61 1.11 0.97 -6.24
N VAL A 62 0.56 2.18 -6.22
CA VAL A 62 -0.85 2.44 -5.94
C VAL A 62 -1.44 3.15 -7.14
N THR A 63 -2.52 2.59 -7.65
CA THR A 63 -3.35 3.16 -8.71
C THR A 63 -4.66 3.64 -8.11
N LEU A 64 -4.91 4.94 -8.17
CA LEU A 64 -6.14 5.58 -7.73
C LEU A 64 -7.09 5.76 -8.90
N THR A 65 -8.33 5.33 -8.70
CA THR A 65 -9.43 5.49 -9.65
C THR A 65 -10.65 6.06 -8.94
N ARG A 66 -11.44 6.88 -9.63
CA ARG A 66 -12.74 7.35 -9.13
C ARG A 66 -13.84 6.43 -9.66
N PRO A 67 -14.56 5.68 -8.80
CA PRO A 67 -15.66 4.85 -9.25
C PRO A 67 -16.70 5.66 -10.02
N GLY A 68 -17.14 5.18 -11.18
CA GLY A 68 -18.16 5.84 -12.00
C GLY A 68 -17.69 7.04 -12.82
N VAL A 69 -16.41 7.44 -12.71
CA VAL A 69 -15.82 8.53 -13.51
C VAL A 69 -14.82 7.97 -14.50
N VAL A 70 -15.00 8.27 -15.79
CA VAL A 70 -13.99 7.96 -16.81
C VAL A 70 -12.92 9.05 -16.77
N GLY A 71 -11.73 8.69 -16.28
CA GLY A 71 -10.60 9.62 -16.16
C GLY A 71 -9.28 8.88 -16.11
N LYS A 72 -8.18 9.61 -16.30
CA LYS A 72 -6.83 9.05 -16.18
C LYS A 72 -6.60 8.67 -14.70
N PRO A 73 -6.18 7.42 -14.40
CA PRO A 73 -5.84 7.05 -13.04
C PRO A 73 -4.60 7.82 -12.56
N VAL A 74 -4.54 8.09 -11.27
CA VAL A 74 -3.32 8.60 -10.62
C VAL A 74 -2.51 7.38 -10.18
N VAL A 75 -1.26 7.29 -10.62
CA VAL A 75 -0.36 6.17 -10.28
C VAL A 75 0.79 6.72 -9.46
N ILE A 76 1.02 6.16 -8.29
CA ILE A 76 2.05 6.56 -7.35
C ILE A 76 2.85 5.32 -7.00
N ARG A 77 4.16 5.37 -7.24
CA ARG A 77 5.05 4.24 -7.03
C ARG A 77 6.22 4.68 -6.17
N ASP A 78 6.53 3.87 -5.18
CA ASP A 78 7.70 4.04 -4.33
C ASP A 78 8.55 2.77 -4.35
N ASP A 79 9.85 2.97 -4.17
CA ASP A 79 10.81 1.87 -4.04
C ASP A 79 11.84 2.20 -2.97
N ASN A 80 12.20 1.20 -2.17
CA ASN A 80 13.04 1.37 -0.99
C ASN A 80 14.50 1.72 -1.33
N VAL A 81 14.89 1.66 -2.62
CA VAL A 81 16.25 1.95 -3.07
C VAL A 81 16.42 3.41 -3.50
N ARG A 82 15.41 3.99 -4.15
CA ARG A 82 15.49 5.34 -4.73
C ARG A 82 14.84 6.42 -3.86
N HIS A 83 13.93 6.06 -2.96
CA HIS A 83 13.12 7.02 -2.21
C HIS A 83 13.12 6.72 -0.70
N PRO A 84 14.08 7.26 0.08
CA PRO A 84 14.19 6.96 1.52
C PRO A 84 13.09 7.59 2.40
N GLY A 85 12.04 8.19 1.83
CA GLY A 85 11.07 9.03 2.55
C GLY A 85 9.59 8.90 2.16
N ALA A 86 9.26 8.10 1.13
CA ALA A 86 7.98 8.03 0.41
C ALA A 86 7.89 8.90 -0.85
N THR A 87 7.06 8.45 -1.79
CA THR A 87 6.66 9.17 -3.00
C THR A 87 5.22 9.65 -2.83
N CYS A 88 5.00 10.95 -3.00
CA CYS A 88 3.73 11.59 -2.72
C CYS A 88 3.10 12.26 -3.95
N ALA A 89 1.78 12.31 -3.99
CA ALA A 89 1.03 13.05 -4.99
C ALA A 89 -0.16 13.78 -4.37
N VAL A 90 -0.38 15.02 -4.83
CA VAL A 90 -1.53 15.84 -4.43
C VAL A 90 -2.77 15.38 -5.20
N LEU A 91 -3.84 15.08 -4.48
CA LEU A 91 -5.13 14.65 -4.99
C LEU A 91 -6.05 15.86 -5.16
N THR A 92 -5.87 16.59 -6.26
CA THR A 92 -6.77 17.71 -6.61
C THR A 92 -8.22 17.23 -6.68
N ALA A 93 -9.12 17.91 -5.96
CA ALA A 93 -10.54 17.56 -5.82
C ALA A 93 -10.80 16.22 -5.10
N PHE A 94 -10.16 16.04 -3.94
CA PHE A 94 -10.48 14.95 -3.02
C PHE A 94 -11.79 15.18 -2.23
N GLU A 95 -12.10 16.45 -1.92
CA GLU A 95 -13.36 16.84 -1.27
C GLU A 95 -14.58 16.22 -1.98
N ASP A 96 -15.49 15.66 -1.17
CA ASP A 96 -16.70 14.92 -1.57
C ASP A 96 -16.46 13.78 -2.59
N THR A 97 -15.24 13.24 -2.66
CA THR A 97 -14.85 12.26 -3.67
C THR A 97 -14.38 10.95 -3.06
N THR A 98 -14.99 9.85 -3.50
CA THR A 98 -14.49 8.50 -3.19
C THR A 98 -13.48 8.04 -4.24
N PHE A 99 -12.33 7.57 -3.77
CA PHE A 99 -11.32 6.87 -4.57
C PHE A 99 -11.30 5.38 -4.24
N ARG A 100 -10.98 4.57 -5.25
CA ARG A 100 -10.53 3.20 -5.11
C ARG A 100 -9.02 3.18 -5.35
N ALA A 101 -8.26 2.83 -4.32
CA ALA A 101 -6.84 2.50 -4.40
C ALA A 101 -6.67 1.01 -4.67
N ALA A 102 -6.15 0.65 -5.83
CA ALA A 102 -5.59 -0.67 -6.09
C ALA A 102 -4.08 -0.62 -5.87
N TYR A 103 -3.51 -1.60 -5.19
CA TYR A 103 -2.08 -1.67 -4.95
C TYR A 103 -1.48 -2.96 -5.50
N GLU A 104 -0.26 -2.84 -5.99
CA GLU A 104 0.67 -3.95 -6.19
C GLU A 104 1.93 -3.70 -5.37
N SER A 105 2.51 -4.75 -4.80
CA SER A 105 3.78 -4.63 -4.09
C SER A 105 4.63 -5.87 -4.25
N TYR A 106 5.93 -5.70 -4.11
CA TYR A 106 6.92 -6.75 -4.27
C TYR A 106 8.07 -6.52 -3.32
N TRP A 107 8.59 -7.61 -2.78
CA TRP A 107 9.87 -7.65 -2.08
C TRP A 107 10.69 -8.85 -2.55
N SER A 108 11.97 -8.63 -2.84
CA SER A 108 12.88 -9.65 -3.35
C SER A 108 13.06 -10.84 -2.39
N GLY A 109 12.91 -10.63 -1.08
CA GLY A 109 12.97 -11.73 -0.11
C GLY A 109 11.78 -12.69 -0.20
N ARG A 110 10.61 -12.20 -0.67
CA ARG A 110 9.43 -13.04 -0.95
C ARG A 110 9.42 -13.59 -2.38
N GLY A 111 9.94 -12.82 -3.35
CA GLY A 111 9.97 -13.20 -4.76
C GLY A 111 8.60 -13.27 -5.45
N THR A 112 7.55 -12.71 -4.85
CA THR A 112 6.18 -12.71 -5.39
C THR A 112 5.50 -11.35 -5.21
N VAL A 113 4.60 -11.03 -6.14
CA VAL A 113 3.81 -9.79 -6.13
C VAL A 113 2.55 -9.97 -5.30
N LEU A 114 2.32 -9.08 -4.34
CA LEU A 114 1.06 -8.96 -3.62
C LEU A 114 0.16 -7.94 -4.31
N ARG A 115 -1.16 -8.18 -4.22
CA ARG A 115 -2.18 -7.31 -4.81
C ARG A 115 -3.33 -7.14 -3.84
N GLY A 116 -3.93 -5.96 -3.86
CA GLY A 116 -5.17 -5.71 -3.14
C GLY A 116 -5.80 -4.39 -3.54
N ALA A 117 -6.91 -4.06 -2.90
CA ALA A 117 -7.55 -2.78 -3.09
C ALA A 117 -8.31 -2.35 -1.84
N PHE A 118 -8.49 -1.05 -1.71
CA PHE A 118 -9.37 -0.46 -0.71
C PHE A 118 -10.01 0.82 -1.26
N GLN A 119 -11.08 1.26 -0.59
CA GLN A 119 -11.73 2.52 -0.88
C GLN A 119 -11.49 3.50 0.27
N PHE A 120 -11.43 4.77 -0.08
CA PHE A 120 -11.33 5.90 0.84
C PHE A 120 -11.92 7.14 0.16
N GLY A 121 -12.42 8.09 0.92
CA GLY A 121 -13.00 9.34 0.44
C GLY A 121 -13.35 10.23 1.61
N SER A 122 -13.36 11.55 1.41
CA SER A 122 -13.84 12.53 2.38
C SER A 122 -15.37 12.54 2.41
#